data_AF-A0A2G6R3X8-F1
#
_entry.id   AF-A0A2G6R3X8-F1
#
_cell.length_a   1.000
_cell.length_b   1.000
_cell.length_c   1.000
_cell.angle_alpha   90.00
_cell.angle_beta   90.00
_cell.angle_gamma   90.00
#
_symmetry.space_group_name_H-M   'P 1'
#
loop_
_entity.id
_entity.type
_entity.pdbx_description
1 polymer ?
#
loop_
_entity_poly.entity_id
_entity_poly.type
_entity_poly.pdbx_seq_one_letter_code
_entity_poly.pdbx_strand_id
1 'polypeptide(L)'
;VINILLIPILGYTASAIAVFVCFLTMMLISYFLGQKYYPVPYDVKRIGFYFIITVLIFAIAQVSLKESDFIKYGINSFLMIVFVVTVFFKEKEELLSLFKYNKKG
;
A
#
# COMPACT_ATOMS: atom_id res chain seq x y z
N VAL A 1 3.96 -0.02 25.51
CA VAL A 1 5.36 0.28 25.87
C VAL A 1 5.97 1.38 24.99
N ILE A 2 5.88 1.29 23.66
CA ILE A 2 6.44 2.31 22.73
C ILE A 2 5.85 3.72 22.96
N ASN A 3 4.53 3.87 23.10
CA ASN A 3 3.92 5.19 23.34
C ASN A 3 4.44 5.87 24.62
N ILE A 4 4.54 5.14 25.74
CA ILE A 4 4.90 5.72 27.04
C ILE A 4 6.35 6.23 27.07
N LEU A 5 7.27 5.56 26.36
CA LEU A 5 8.67 5.96 26.27
C LEU A 5 8.92 7.07 25.25
N LEU A 6 8.15 7.12 24.17
CA LEU A 6 8.45 7.94 23.00
C LEU A 6 7.63 9.25 22.91
N ILE A 7 6.44 9.29 23.53
CA ILE A 7 5.60 10.50 23.65
C ILE A 7 6.34 11.71 24.26
N PRO A 8 7.15 11.61 25.34
CA PRO A 8 7.78 12.79 25.93
C PRO A 8 8.85 13.45 25.05
N ILE A 9 9.35 12.77 24.01
CA ILE A 9 10.45 13.26 23.14
C ILE A 9 9.93 13.69 21.76
N LEU A 10 8.93 12.98 21.21
CA LEU A 10 8.47 13.14 19.81
C LEU A 10 7.00 13.59 19.68
N GLY A 11 6.25 13.73 20.80
CA GLY A 11 4.87 14.21 20.78
C GLY A 11 3.93 13.35 19.94
N TYR A 12 3.04 13.97 19.14
CA TYR A 12 2.04 13.27 18.31
C TYR A 12 2.67 12.33 17.26
N THR A 13 3.85 12.65 16.74
CA THR A 13 4.56 11.81 15.77
C THR A 13 4.96 10.46 16.35
N ALA A 14 5.23 10.41 17.67
CA ALA A 14 5.51 9.17 18.39
C ALA A 14 4.34 8.20 18.33
N SER A 15 3.11 8.71 18.45
CA SER A 15 1.88 7.92 18.38
C SER A 15 1.69 7.30 16.99
N ALA A 16 1.93 8.07 15.93
CA ALA A 16 1.85 7.58 14.56
C ALA A 16 2.86 6.44 14.30
N ILE A 17 4.11 6.60 14.76
CA ILE A 17 5.14 5.57 14.62
C ILE A 17 4.79 4.34 15.46
N ALA A 18 4.28 4.51 16.68
CA ALA A 18 3.89 3.40 17.53
C ALA A 18 2.77 2.55 16.92
N VAL A 19 1.73 3.19 16.35
CA VAL A 19 0.63 2.49 15.68
C VAL A 19 1.12 1.78 14.42
N PHE A 20 1.97 2.44 13.62
CA PHE A 20 2.57 1.82 12.44
C PHE A 20 3.36 0.56 12.79
N VAL A 21 4.24 0.63 13.80
CA VAL A 21 5.02 -0.51 14.27
C VAL A 21 4.12 -1.60 14.85
N CYS A 22 3.07 -1.23 15.60
CA CYS A 22 2.09 -2.17 16.13
C CYS A 22 1.44 -3.00 15.01
N PHE A 23 0.90 -2.34 13.98
CA PHE A 23 0.29 -3.05 12.86
C PHE A 23 1.30 -3.84 12.04
N LEU A 24 2.51 -3.31 11.83
CA LEU A 24 3.57 -4.02 11.12
C LEU A 24 3.97 -5.31 11.84
N THR A 25 4.17 -5.25 13.17
CA THR A 25 4.51 -6.43 13.97
C THR A 25 3.38 -7.46 13.97
N MET A 26 2.13 -7.01 14.14
CA MET A 26 0.96 -7.88 14.07
C MET A 26 0.83 -8.56 12.70
N MET A 27 1.04 -7.81 11.60
CA MET A 27 1.02 -8.34 10.24
C MET A 27 2.10 -9.41 10.04
N LEU A 28 3.34 -9.14 10.46
CA LEU A 28 4.45 -10.09 10.31
C LEU A 28 4.20 -11.37 11.10
N ILE A 29 3.79 -11.25 12.37
CA ILE A 29 3.48 -12.41 13.21
C ILE A 29 2.36 -13.23 12.58
N SER A 30 1.28 -12.58 12.14
CA SER A 30 0.15 -13.25 11.48
C SER A 30 0.57 -13.96 10.19
N TYR A 31 1.43 -13.33 9.37
CA TYR A 31 1.95 -13.94 8.16
C TYR A 31 2.78 -15.20 8.45
N PHE A 32 3.76 -15.11 9.36
CA PHE A 32 4.64 -16.25 9.68
C PHE A 32 3.88 -17.39 10.37
N LEU A 33 3.01 -17.05 11.33
CA LEU A 33 2.24 -18.04 12.06
C LEU A 33 1.15 -18.67 11.17
N GLY A 34 0.47 -17.85 10.37
CA GLY A 34 -0.50 -18.28 9.37
C GLY A 34 0.14 -19.24 8.38
N GLN A 35 1.29 -18.89 7.82
CA GLN A 35 2.00 -19.76 6.88
C GLN A 35 2.40 -21.10 7.48
N LYS A 36 2.69 -21.15 8.80
CA LYS A 36 3.08 -22.39 9.50
C LYS A 36 1.90 -23.34 9.73
N TYR A 37 0.73 -22.84 10.10
CA TYR A 37 -0.43 -23.68 10.44
C TYR A 37 -1.39 -23.89 9.26
N TYR A 38 -1.55 -22.88 8.40
CA TYR A 38 -2.41 -22.91 7.22
C TYR A 38 -1.71 -22.17 6.07
N PRO A 39 -0.87 -22.87 5.27
CA PRO A 39 -0.12 -22.24 4.18
C PRO A 39 -1.07 -21.74 3.09
N VAL A 40 -1.43 -20.47 3.18
CA VAL A 40 -2.16 -19.76 2.13
C VAL A 40 -1.12 -19.33 1.08
N PRO A 41 -1.30 -19.64 -0.21
CA PRO A 41 -0.37 -19.25 -1.27
C PRO A 41 -0.51 -17.74 -1.56
N TYR A 42 0.03 -16.90 -0.66
CA TYR A 42 0.07 -15.45 -0.86
C TYR A 42 1.02 -15.08 -1.97
N ASP A 43 0.54 -14.29 -2.92
CA ASP A 43 1.33 -13.80 -4.03
C ASP A 43 2.18 -12.58 -3.62
N VAL A 44 3.16 -12.82 -2.76
CA VAL A 44 4.01 -11.78 -2.15
C VAL A 44 4.73 -10.92 -3.19
N LYS A 45 5.00 -11.46 -4.37
CA LYS A 45 5.58 -10.72 -5.50
C LYS A 45 4.64 -9.61 -5.98
N ARG A 46 3.35 -9.91 -6.08
CA ARG A 46 2.33 -8.96 -6.50
C ARG A 46 2.10 -7.89 -5.43
N ILE A 47 2.02 -8.28 -4.16
CA ILE A 47 1.91 -7.34 -3.03
C ILE A 47 3.11 -6.38 -3.00
N GLY A 48 4.33 -6.92 -3.08
CA GLY A 48 5.56 -6.12 -3.09
C GLY A 48 5.65 -5.19 -4.29
N PHE A 49 5.21 -5.64 -5.48
CA PHE A 49 5.16 -4.80 -6.67
C PHE A 49 4.25 -3.58 -6.49
N TYR A 50 3.02 -3.77 -5.99
CA TYR A 50 2.12 -2.65 -5.74
C TYR A 50 2.68 -1.71 -4.68
N PHE A 51 3.25 -2.24 -3.60
CA PHE A 51 3.88 -1.43 -2.56
C PHE A 51 5.00 -0.54 -3.13
N ILE A 52 5.91 -1.10 -3.91
CA ILE A 52 7.02 -0.36 -4.53
C ILE A 52 6.50 0.71 -5.49
N ILE A 53 5.52 0.40 -6.34
CA ILE A 53 4.91 1.38 -7.24
C ILE A 53 4.29 2.54 -6.45
N THR A 54 3.52 2.24 -5.40
CA THR A 54 2.88 3.28 -4.61
C THR A 54 3.91 4.16 -3.90
N VAL A 55 5.00 3.58 -3.37
CA VAL A 55 6.10 4.34 -2.77
C VAL A 55 6.81 5.23 -3.80
N LEU A 56 7.04 4.74 -5.03
CA LEU A 56 7.64 5.53 -6.11
C LEU A 56 6.74 6.70 -6.50
N ILE A 57 5.44 6.45 -6.68
CA ILE A 57 4.46 7.50 -7.00
C ILE A 57 4.42 8.55 -5.89
N PHE A 58 4.43 8.12 -4.62
CA PHE A 58 4.49 9.02 -3.48
C PHE A 58 5.78 9.87 -3.49
N ALA A 59 6.94 9.27 -3.76
CA ALA A 59 8.19 10.00 -3.84
C ALA A 59 8.17 11.06 -4.96
N ILE A 60 7.60 10.74 -6.13
CA ILE A 60 7.43 11.69 -7.23
C ILE A 60 6.47 12.80 -6.82
N ALA A 61 5.34 12.47 -6.20
CA ALA A 61 4.36 13.43 -5.71
C ALA A 61 4.96 14.43 -4.71
N GLN A 62 5.87 13.98 -3.83
CA GLN A 62 6.56 14.84 -2.86
C GLN A 62 7.47 15.88 -3.54
N VAL A 63 8.10 15.55 -4.67
CA VAL A 63 8.92 16.50 -5.45
C VAL A 63 8.04 17.56 -6.10
N SER A 64 6.86 17.17 -6.59
CA SER A 64 5.87 18.09 -7.19
C SER A 64 5.22 19.05 -6.19
N LEU A 65 5.41 18.88 -4.87
CA LEU A 65 4.90 19.80 -3.86
C LEU A 65 5.55 21.19 -3.89
N LYS A 66 6.71 21.34 -4.53
CA LYS A 66 7.44 22.62 -4.62
C LYS A 66 6.98 23.54 -5.76
N GLU A 67 6.15 23.03 -6.66
CA GLU A 67 5.64 23.75 -7.84
C GLU A 67 4.35 24.55 -7.52
N SER A 68 3.87 25.35 -8.48
CA SER A 68 2.62 26.10 -8.32
C SER A 68 1.43 25.17 -8.04
N ASP A 69 0.43 25.66 -7.28
CA ASP A 69 -0.72 24.85 -6.85
C ASP A 69 -1.44 24.18 -8.03
N PHE A 70 -1.59 24.87 -9.17
CA PHE A 70 -2.25 24.32 -10.36
C PHE A 70 -1.47 23.13 -10.96
N ILE A 71 -0.15 23.26 -11.06
CA ILE A 71 0.72 22.20 -11.60
C ILE A 71 0.75 21.00 -10.64
N LYS A 72 0.79 21.27 -9.33
CA LYS A 72 0.74 20.24 -8.29
C LYS A 72 -0.53 19.39 -8.37
N TYR A 73 -1.71 19.99 -8.48
CA TYR A 73 -2.95 19.22 -8.57
C TYR A 73 -3.04 18.44 -9.90
N GLY A 74 -2.53 19.01 -10.99
CA GLY A 74 -2.45 18.34 -12.29
C GLY A 74 -1.57 17.09 -12.24
N ILE A 75 -0.35 17.21 -11.70
CA ILE A 75 0.59 16.08 -11.60
C ILE A 75 0.06 15.00 -10.67
N ASN A 76 -0.49 15.36 -9.50
CA ASN A 76 -1.03 14.37 -8.56
C ASN A 76 -2.24 13.62 -9.14
N SER A 77 -3.15 14.32 -9.83
CA SER A 77 -4.31 13.68 -10.49
C SER A 77 -3.84 12.74 -11.61
N PHE A 78 -2.85 13.17 -12.40
CA PHE A 78 -2.26 12.33 -13.43
C PHE A 78 -1.60 11.07 -12.86
N LEU A 79 -0.80 11.21 -11.80
CA LEU A 79 -0.18 10.08 -11.09
C LEU A 79 -1.22 9.09 -10.54
N MET A 80 -2.35 9.58 -10.02
CA MET A 80 -3.45 8.74 -9.58
C MET A 80 -4.04 7.93 -10.74
N ILE A 81 -4.29 8.56 -11.89
CA ILE A 81 -4.79 7.89 -13.10
C ILE A 81 -3.80 6.83 -13.56
N VAL A 82 -2.50 7.14 -13.61
CA VAL A 82 -1.45 6.18 -13.99
C VAL A 82 -1.44 4.96 -13.06
N PHE A 83 -1.62 5.16 -11.75
CA PHE A 83 -1.73 4.06 -10.80
C PHE A 83 -2.93 3.16 -11.11
N VAL A 84 -4.13 3.74 -11.27
CA VAL A 84 -5.37 2.99 -11.55
C VAL A 84 -5.25 2.23 -12.87
N VAL A 85 -4.72 2.86 -13.92
CA VAL A 85 -4.49 2.21 -15.21
C VAL A 85 -3.52 1.03 -15.04
N THR A 86 -2.41 1.22 -14.34
CA THR A 86 -1.43 0.14 -14.09
C THR A 86 -2.05 -1.06 -13.36
N VAL A 87 -2.88 -0.79 -12.35
CA VAL A 87 -3.63 -1.84 -11.62
C VAL A 87 -4.60 -2.54 -12.57
N PHE A 88 -5.43 -1.80 -13.31
CA PHE A 88 -6.37 -2.38 -14.27
C PHE A 88 -5.69 -3.31 -15.29
N PHE A 89 -4.56 -2.90 -15.85
CA PHE A 89 -3.83 -3.72 -16.81
C PHE A 89 -3.26 -5.01 -16.21
N LYS A 90 -2.84 -4.98 -14.94
CA LYS A 90 -2.34 -6.16 -14.23
C LYS A 90 -3.44 -7.09 -13.75
N GLU A 91 -4.59 -6.55 -13.38
CA GLU A 91 -5.70 -7.34 -12.81
C GLU A 91 -6.75 -7.74 -13.84
N LYS A 92 -6.66 -7.25 -15.09
CA LYS A 92 -7.63 -7.55 -16.16
C LYS A 92 -7.89 -9.04 -16.34
N GLU A 93 -6.87 -9.89 -16.20
CA GLU A 93 -7.03 -11.34 -16.39
C GLU A 93 -7.80 -11.98 -15.25
N GLU A 94 -7.58 -11.53 -14.02
CA GLU A 94 -8.38 -11.92 -12.85
C GLU A 94 -9.83 -11.43 -12.97
N LEU A 95 -10.04 -10.17 -13.35
CA LEU A 95 -11.37 -9.60 -13.57
C LEU A 95 -12.14 -10.37 -14.66
N LEU A 96 -11.48 -10.71 -15.76
CA LEU A 96 -12.06 -11.54 -16.82
C LEU A 96 -12.35 -12.96 -16.35
N SER A 97 -11.51 -13.55 -15.48
CA SER A 97 -11.75 -14.87 -14.90
C SER A 97 -13.00 -14.90 -14.00
N LEU A 98 -13.21 -13.86 -13.19
CA LEU A 98 -14.39 -13.71 -12.34
C LEU A 98 -15.66 -13.54 -13.18
N PHE A 99 -15.61 -12.74 -14.25
CA PHE A 99 -16.74 -12.55 -15.15
C PHE A 99 -17.07 -13.80 -15.98
N LYS A 100 -16.06 -14.60 -16.35
CA LYS A 100 -16.23 -15.86 -17.08
C LYS A 100 -16.77 -16.99 -16.18
N TYR A 101 -16.42 -16.99 -14.90
CA TYR A 101 -17.01 -17.87 -13.88
C TYR A 101 -18.50 -17.57 -13.70
N ASN A 102 -18.88 -16.29 -13.60
CA ASN A 102 -20.28 -15.87 -13.49
C ASN A 102 -21.14 -16.22 -14.72
N LYS A 103 -20.51 -16.46 -15.88
CA LYS A 103 -21.21 -16.87 -17.11
C LYS A 103 -21.48 -18.39 -17.19
N LYS A 104 -21.00 -19.18 -16.24
CA LYS A 104 -21.20 -20.65 -16.17
C LYS A 104 -22.17 -21.09 -15.06
N GLY A 105 -22.79 -20.15 -14.34
CA GLY A 105 -23.86 -20.40 -13.37
C GLY A 105 -25.24 -20.27 -14.00
#